data_AF-A0A653BZ87-F1
#
_entry.id   AF-A0A653BZ87-F1
#
_cell.length_a   1.000
_cell.length_b   1.000
_cell.length_c   1.000
_cell.angle_alpha   90.00
_cell.angle_beta   90.00
_cell.angle_gamma   90.00
#
_symmetry.space_group_name_H-M   'P 1'
#
loop_
_entity.id
_entity.type
_entity.pdbx_description
1 polymer ?
#
loop_
_entity_poly.entity_id
_entity_poly.type
_entity_poly.pdbx_seq_one_letter_code
_entity_poly.pdbx_strand_id
1 'polypeptide(L)'
;MENIFEELGIPNKYLKKTVKDDRYAALVHKSWLKSLVKHSKLSDFIEKSHLEVWPTSEECVGSSWMKIFISVFKKKDCKVLPLPKIRLQSQEQSSLLFSQLMQYISQTNYKNLWKEAYKKYSSNSDSNKDTPVNLSDYNDVLREIILRLYGCPVINTCNPELSIEAPSTSDVNLNLLPAMCAVETMNAIFLLYHPYIEHNINGCVTFSPAILEKCYTKPLFIVYQLLKILKSLHDHSLTLGDVSLSDIHMTEDMWIHIFPQISSNIYIQESDTDMENPMRQDCRKSGHMYNNKMNCEICGMRTYDMVQVSNESLEQLCQLWIDGQISNFTYISTLNKLSGRKLGDPNCHYVFPWVTDFTSRCGKNWRDLKKSKYRLNKGDRQLDLTYDNSQTQVPHHISDVLSPITYYVYMARRTPKSVLCKNVRTVWVPAEYPSSIQRMQEWTPDECIPEFYSDPTVFHSIHDDLEDLDIPAWATSPEDFVDRHREALESTYVSERLHYWIDLTFGYK
;
A
#
# COMPACT_ATOMS: atom_id res chain seq x y z
N MET A 1 5.94 -14.87 6.50
CA MET A 1 7.01 -15.04 5.48
C MET A 1 8.24 -15.76 6.04
N GLU A 2 8.49 -15.76 7.35
CA GLU A 2 9.65 -16.43 7.95
C GLU A 2 9.69 -17.95 7.74
N ASN A 3 8.53 -18.64 7.67
CA ASN A 3 8.51 -20.07 7.33
C ASN A 3 8.80 -20.38 5.85
N ILE A 4 8.73 -19.41 4.93
CA ILE A 4 8.92 -19.68 3.49
C ILE A 4 10.40 -19.98 3.20
N PHE A 5 11.33 -19.36 3.93
CA PHE A 5 12.76 -19.61 3.77
C PHE A 5 13.22 -20.99 4.29
N GLU A 6 12.38 -21.69 5.05
CA GLU A 6 12.63 -23.10 5.41
C GLU A 6 12.73 -23.98 4.16
N GLU A 7 12.00 -23.65 3.08
CA GLU A 7 12.05 -24.36 1.80
C GLU A 7 13.39 -24.17 1.07
N LEU A 8 14.07 -23.04 1.30
CA LEU A 8 15.40 -22.76 0.76
C LEU A 8 16.51 -23.30 1.70
N GLY A 9 16.15 -23.76 2.90
CA GLY A 9 17.07 -24.27 3.91
C GLY A 9 17.93 -23.20 4.60
N ILE A 10 17.67 -21.90 4.38
CA ILE A 10 18.45 -20.82 5.00
C ILE A 10 17.85 -20.48 6.37
N PRO A 11 18.59 -20.66 7.49
CA PRO A 11 18.07 -20.30 8.81
C PRO A 11 17.86 -18.79 8.95
N ASN A 12 16.81 -18.38 9.68
CA ASN A 12 16.44 -16.97 9.84
C ASN A 12 17.56 -16.06 10.40
N LYS A 13 18.50 -16.62 11.19
CA LYS A 13 19.68 -15.88 11.69
C LYS A 13 20.63 -15.39 10.58
N TYR A 14 20.54 -15.98 9.38
CA TYR A 14 21.29 -15.59 8.18
C TYR A 14 20.48 -14.72 7.22
N LEU A 15 19.29 -14.24 7.62
CA LEU A 15 18.45 -13.34 6.83
C LEU A 15 18.25 -11.99 7.54
N LYS A 16 18.27 -10.92 6.75
CA LYS A 16 17.94 -9.56 7.19
C LYS A 16 16.93 -8.95 6.23
N LYS A 17 15.77 -8.53 6.74
CA LYS A 17 14.75 -7.84 5.95
C LYS A 17 15.30 -6.51 5.42
N THR A 18 15.01 -6.20 4.16
CA THR A 18 15.29 -4.89 3.58
C THR A 18 14.11 -3.94 3.82
N VAL A 19 14.15 -2.73 3.24
CA VAL A 19 13.04 -1.76 3.30
C VAL A 19 11.78 -2.29 2.62
N LYS A 20 11.91 -3.24 1.68
CA LYS A 20 10.76 -3.87 1.01
C LYS A 20 10.56 -5.29 1.48
N ASP A 21 9.30 -5.64 1.70
CA ASP A 21 8.87 -6.88 2.35
C ASP A 21 9.17 -8.13 1.53
N ASP A 22 9.31 -7.99 0.21
CA ASP A 22 9.62 -9.06 -0.74
C ASP A 22 11.13 -9.34 -0.88
N ARG A 23 11.99 -8.53 -0.24
CA ARG A 23 13.45 -8.57 -0.41
C ARG A 23 14.20 -8.72 0.90
N TYR A 24 15.17 -9.61 0.87
CA TYR A 24 15.99 -10.00 2.01
C TYR A 24 17.47 -9.92 1.62
N ALA A 25 18.31 -9.43 2.53
CA ALA A 25 19.73 -9.67 2.47
C ALA A 25 20.02 -11.01 3.15
N ALA A 26 20.81 -11.87 2.52
CA ALA A 26 21.19 -13.17 3.05
C ALA A 26 22.72 -13.31 3.14
N LEU A 27 23.20 -13.96 4.20
CA LEU A 27 24.61 -14.31 4.39
C LEU A 27 24.80 -15.79 4.05
N VAL A 28 25.49 -16.10 2.96
CA VAL A 28 25.63 -17.47 2.44
C VAL A 28 27.09 -17.86 2.24
N HIS A 29 27.37 -19.16 2.34
CA HIS A 29 28.70 -19.69 2.03
C HIS A 29 28.91 -19.77 0.51
N LYS A 30 30.10 -19.38 0.03
CA LYS A 30 30.41 -19.34 -1.42
C LYS A 30 30.24 -20.70 -2.10
N SER A 31 30.54 -21.80 -1.42
CA SER A 31 30.35 -23.15 -1.99
C SER A 31 28.88 -23.55 -2.14
N TRP A 32 28.00 -23.11 -1.23
CA TRP A 32 26.56 -23.36 -1.30
C TRP A 32 25.97 -22.69 -2.53
N LEU A 33 26.28 -21.41 -2.74
CA LEU A 33 25.84 -20.68 -3.93
C LEU A 33 26.43 -21.27 -5.22
N LYS A 34 27.72 -21.67 -5.19
CA LYS A 34 28.37 -22.33 -6.33
C LYS A 34 27.72 -23.68 -6.67
N SER A 35 27.27 -24.44 -5.67
CA SER A 35 26.54 -25.70 -5.87
C SER A 35 25.22 -25.46 -6.59
N LEU A 36 24.47 -24.44 -6.17
CA LEU A 36 23.23 -24.06 -6.84
C LEU A 36 23.47 -23.66 -8.29
N VAL A 37 24.38 -22.73 -8.55
CA VAL A 37 24.58 -22.17 -9.90
C VAL A 37 25.21 -23.18 -10.86
N LYS A 38 26.14 -24.04 -10.40
CA LYS A 38 26.86 -24.97 -11.29
C LYS A 38 26.26 -26.37 -11.39
N HIS A 39 25.56 -26.81 -10.34
CA HIS A 39 25.06 -28.19 -10.26
C HIS A 39 23.55 -28.26 -10.18
N SER A 40 22.85 -27.11 -10.22
CA SER A 40 21.39 -27.01 -10.10
C SER A 40 20.84 -27.79 -8.91
N LYS A 41 21.63 -27.88 -7.84
CA LYS A 41 21.34 -28.71 -6.66
C LYS A 41 21.38 -27.87 -5.40
N LEU A 42 20.25 -27.86 -4.69
CA LEU A 42 20.14 -27.31 -3.35
C LEU A 42 20.84 -28.26 -2.37
N SER A 43 22.03 -27.87 -1.91
CA SER A 43 22.77 -28.56 -0.84
C SER A 43 22.33 -28.06 0.53
N ASP A 44 22.57 -28.88 1.56
CA ASP A 44 22.37 -28.47 2.95
C ASP A 44 23.08 -27.15 3.25
N PHE A 45 22.42 -26.30 4.02
CA PHE A 45 22.96 -25.00 4.37
C PHE A 45 24.14 -25.16 5.33
N ILE A 46 25.26 -24.52 4.99
CA ILE A 46 26.47 -24.55 5.81
C ILE A 46 26.30 -23.52 6.91
N GLU A 47 26.32 -23.93 8.17
CA GLU A 47 26.27 -23.00 9.30
C GLU A 47 27.66 -22.46 9.67
N LYS A 48 27.75 -21.15 9.94
CA LYS A 48 28.90 -20.49 10.55
C LYS A 48 28.88 -20.76 12.05
N SER A 49 29.98 -21.26 12.59
CA SER A 49 30.11 -21.64 14.01
C SER A 49 29.91 -20.49 15.01
N HIS A 50 30.17 -19.24 14.61
CA HIS A 50 30.03 -18.05 15.46
C HIS A 50 29.33 -16.91 14.70
N LEU A 51 28.00 -16.99 14.55
CA LEU A 51 27.18 -15.88 14.05
C LEU A 51 26.13 -15.49 15.10
N GLU A 52 26.47 -14.52 15.95
CA GLU A 52 25.54 -13.95 16.93
C GLU A 52 24.87 -12.66 16.43
N VAL A 53 25.55 -11.88 15.57
CA VAL A 53 25.08 -10.59 15.06
C VAL A 53 25.33 -10.49 13.55
N TRP A 54 24.43 -9.81 12.84
CA TRP A 54 24.57 -9.54 11.40
C TRP A 54 25.85 -8.73 11.11
N PRO A 55 26.71 -9.16 10.18
CA PRO A 55 27.98 -8.50 9.93
C PRO A 55 27.78 -7.12 9.29
N THR A 56 28.30 -6.09 9.94
CA THR A 56 28.20 -4.69 9.50
C THR A 56 29.24 -4.33 8.45
N SER A 57 30.47 -4.85 8.53
CA SER A 57 31.53 -4.64 7.50
C SER A 57 31.80 -5.90 6.67
N GLU A 58 32.43 -5.72 5.49
CA GLU A 58 32.87 -6.84 4.64
C GLU A 58 33.93 -7.71 5.32
N GLU A 59 34.80 -7.12 6.14
CA GLU A 59 35.82 -7.84 6.92
C GLU A 59 35.19 -8.84 7.90
N CYS A 60 34.04 -8.50 8.51
CA CYS A 60 33.32 -9.39 9.43
C CYS A 60 32.63 -10.59 8.74
N VAL A 61 32.45 -10.54 7.42
CA VAL A 61 31.81 -11.64 6.66
C VAL A 61 32.75 -12.85 6.59
N GLY A 62 34.05 -12.61 6.35
CA GLY A 62 35.07 -13.64 6.16
C GLY A 62 35.18 -14.13 4.72
N SER A 63 36.35 -14.62 4.33
CA SER A 63 36.71 -14.90 2.92
C SER A 63 35.86 -15.97 2.22
N SER A 64 35.27 -16.90 2.97
CA SER A 64 34.47 -18.02 2.45
C SER A 64 32.96 -17.73 2.40
N TRP A 65 32.54 -16.59 2.95
CA TRP A 65 31.14 -16.17 3.01
C TRP A 65 30.92 -14.94 2.14
N MET A 66 29.67 -14.66 1.81
CA MET A 66 29.29 -13.49 1.04
C MET A 66 27.86 -13.05 1.37
N LYS A 67 27.59 -11.76 1.18
CA LYS A 67 26.23 -11.20 1.21
C LYS A 67 25.62 -11.30 -0.18
N ILE A 68 24.35 -11.67 -0.25
CA ILE A 68 23.52 -11.66 -1.46
C ILE A 68 22.17 -11.02 -1.16
N PHE A 69 21.45 -10.58 -2.18
CA PHE A 69 20.02 -10.30 -2.03
C PHE A 69 19.19 -11.49 -2.49
N ILE A 70 18.03 -11.67 -1.88
CA ILE A 70 17.03 -12.68 -2.26
C ILE A 70 15.67 -11.98 -2.37
N SER A 71 15.04 -12.06 -3.54
CA SER A 71 13.64 -11.65 -3.73
C SER A 71 12.73 -12.87 -3.72
N VAL A 72 11.58 -12.78 -3.06
CA VAL A 72 10.64 -13.91 -2.88
C VAL A 72 9.34 -13.66 -3.64
N PHE A 73 9.07 -14.49 -4.65
CA PHE A 73 7.83 -14.43 -5.42
C PHE A 73 6.95 -15.63 -5.09
N LYS A 74 5.84 -15.41 -4.39
CA LYS A 74 4.90 -16.50 -4.06
C LYS A 74 4.21 -17.02 -5.32
N LYS A 75 4.08 -18.33 -5.40
CA LYS A 75 3.26 -18.97 -6.42
C LYS A 75 1.79 -18.64 -6.21
N LYS A 76 1.05 -18.56 -7.30
CA LYS A 76 -0.39 -18.36 -7.30
C LYS A 76 -1.03 -19.34 -8.27
N ASP A 77 -2.19 -19.86 -7.89
CA ASP A 77 -3.00 -20.71 -8.76
C ASP A 77 -4.05 -19.85 -9.46
N CYS A 78 -3.61 -19.12 -10.48
CA CYS A 78 -4.51 -18.30 -11.30
C CYS A 78 -4.02 -18.20 -12.75
N LYS A 79 -4.93 -17.84 -13.64
CA LYS A 79 -4.65 -17.64 -15.05
C LYS A 79 -4.40 -16.16 -15.36
N VAL A 80 -3.40 -15.92 -16.19
CA VAL A 80 -2.92 -14.57 -16.55
C VAL A 80 -2.79 -14.44 -18.05
N LEU A 81 -2.77 -13.19 -18.53
CA LEU A 81 -2.50 -12.92 -19.93
C LEU A 81 -1.06 -13.35 -20.27
N PRO A 82 -0.85 -14.09 -21.36
CA PRO A 82 0.49 -14.44 -21.81
C PRO A 82 1.28 -13.19 -22.18
N LEU A 83 2.60 -13.24 -21.97
CA LEU A 83 3.48 -12.17 -22.41
C LEU A 83 3.45 -12.02 -23.94
N PRO A 84 3.55 -10.78 -24.46
CA PRO A 84 3.68 -10.56 -25.90
C PRO A 84 4.90 -11.31 -26.47
N LYS A 85 4.75 -11.90 -27.66
CA LYS A 85 5.87 -12.49 -28.38
C LYS A 85 6.92 -11.40 -28.67
N ILE A 86 8.18 -11.70 -28.35
CA ILE A 86 9.31 -10.83 -28.66
C ILE A 86 9.37 -10.68 -30.18
N ARG A 87 9.19 -9.46 -30.68
CA ARG A 87 9.42 -9.16 -32.10
C ARG A 87 10.93 -9.05 -32.26
N LEU A 88 11.56 -10.10 -32.80
CA LEU A 88 12.93 -10.06 -33.31
C LEU A 88 12.98 -9.08 -34.49
N GLN A 89 12.97 -7.78 -34.20
CA GLN A 89 13.45 -6.79 -35.16
C GLN A 89 14.95 -7.03 -35.27
N SER A 90 15.36 -7.56 -36.43
CA SER A 90 16.71 -7.56 -37.01
C SER A 90 17.79 -7.00 -36.08
N GLN A 91 18.73 -7.88 -35.71
CA GLN A 91 19.96 -7.71 -34.91
C GLN A 91 20.93 -6.57 -35.35
N GLU A 92 20.45 -5.50 -35.98
CA GLU A 92 21.23 -4.34 -36.39
C GLU A 92 20.55 -3.04 -35.92
N GLN A 93 20.25 -2.90 -34.62
CA GLN A 93 19.96 -1.59 -34.07
C GLN A 93 21.24 -0.96 -33.53
N SER A 94 21.89 -0.21 -34.42
CA SER A 94 22.88 0.82 -34.13
C SER A 94 22.55 1.58 -32.84
N SER A 95 23.57 1.92 -32.04
CA SER A 95 23.43 2.76 -30.86
C SER A 95 22.59 4.01 -31.15
N LEU A 96 21.35 4.04 -30.65
CA LEU A 96 20.50 5.21 -30.78
C LEU A 96 21.20 6.42 -30.16
N LEU A 97 21.16 7.56 -30.86
CA LEU A 97 21.52 8.85 -30.28
C LEU A 97 20.59 9.15 -29.10
N PHE A 98 21.03 9.98 -28.15
CA PHE A 98 20.26 10.28 -26.94
C PHE A 98 18.84 10.80 -27.24
N SER A 99 18.69 11.67 -28.25
CA SER A 99 17.38 12.17 -28.69
C SER A 99 16.49 11.06 -29.27
N GLN A 100 17.05 10.17 -30.08
CA GLN A 100 16.33 9.02 -30.64
C GLN A 100 15.92 8.03 -29.55
N LEU A 101 16.78 7.79 -28.55
CA LEU A 101 16.48 6.96 -27.39
C LEU A 101 15.31 7.51 -26.59
N MET A 102 15.32 8.81 -26.29
CA MET A 102 14.22 9.49 -25.59
C MET A 102 12.92 9.40 -26.38
N GLN A 103 12.97 9.62 -27.69
CA GLN A 103 11.80 9.52 -28.56
C GLN A 103 11.25 8.08 -28.60
N TYR A 104 12.12 7.07 -28.71
CA TYR A 104 11.73 5.66 -28.70
C TYR A 104 11.00 5.28 -27.40
N ILE A 105 11.58 5.66 -26.26
CA ILE A 105 11.01 5.36 -24.94
C ILE A 105 9.67 6.09 -24.76
N SER A 106 9.62 7.38 -25.10
CA SER A 106 8.39 8.18 -25.01
C SER A 106 7.26 7.60 -25.86
N GLN A 107 7.53 7.26 -27.12
CA GLN A 107 6.51 6.66 -28.00
C GLN A 107 6.05 5.28 -27.52
N THR A 108 6.97 4.48 -26.97
CA THR A 108 6.64 3.15 -26.47
C THR A 108 5.81 3.24 -25.19
N ASN A 109 6.18 4.11 -24.25
CA ASN A 109 5.41 4.40 -23.04
C ASN A 109 4.01 4.92 -23.40
N TYR A 110 3.91 5.87 -24.33
CA TYR A 110 2.62 6.39 -24.79
C TYR A 110 1.73 5.28 -25.36
N LYS A 111 2.29 4.40 -26.21
CA LYS A 111 1.56 3.25 -26.75
C LYS A 111 1.11 2.28 -25.66
N ASN A 112 1.94 2.02 -24.65
CA ASN A 112 1.62 1.12 -23.55
C ASN A 112 0.51 1.70 -22.67
N LEU A 113 0.64 2.96 -22.26
CA LEU A 113 -0.38 3.69 -21.50
C LEU A 113 -1.70 3.79 -22.27
N TRP A 114 -1.65 4.04 -23.58
CA TRP A 114 -2.86 4.07 -24.40
C TRP A 114 -3.53 2.70 -24.50
N LYS A 115 -2.76 1.61 -24.63
CA LYS A 115 -3.31 0.24 -24.62
C LYS A 115 -3.95 -0.10 -23.28
N GLU A 116 -3.33 0.28 -22.18
CA GLU A 116 -3.89 0.07 -20.83
C GLU A 116 -5.17 0.87 -20.64
N ALA A 117 -5.17 2.16 -21.02
CA ALA A 117 -6.37 2.99 -20.99
C ALA A 117 -7.48 2.43 -21.91
N TYR A 118 -7.13 2.02 -23.13
CA TYR A 118 -8.08 1.39 -24.05
C TYR A 118 -8.69 0.13 -23.45
N LYS A 119 -7.88 -0.77 -22.86
CA LYS A 119 -8.41 -1.95 -22.16
C LYS A 119 -9.34 -1.58 -20.99
N LYS A 120 -8.97 -0.56 -20.21
CA LYS A 120 -9.72 -0.13 -19.02
C LYS A 120 -11.05 0.56 -19.35
N TYR A 121 -11.13 1.27 -20.47
CA TYR A 121 -12.29 2.13 -20.79
C TYR A 121 -13.07 1.72 -22.05
N SER A 122 -12.56 0.81 -22.89
CA SER A 122 -13.22 0.38 -24.13
C SER A 122 -14.24 -0.74 -23.94
N SER A 123 -14.39 -1.31 -22.73
CA SER A 123 -15.35 -2.38 -22.43
C SER A 123 -16.82 -1.96 -22.54
N ASN A 124 -17.11 -0.67 -22.76
CA ASN A 124 -18.47 -0.15 -22.93
C ASN A 124 -18.90 0.08 -24.39
N SER A 125 -18.10 -0.34 -25.39
CA SER A 125 -18.54 -0.32 -26.79
C SER A 125 -18.76 -1.72 -27.31
N ASP A 126 -20.04 -2.12 -27.39
CA ASP A 126 -20.52 -3.34 -28.05
C ASP A 126 -19.84 -3.57 -29.41
N SER A 127 -19.14 -4.71 -29.56
CA SER A 127 -19.31 -5.63 -30.69
C SER A 127 -18.26 -6.75 -30.65
N ASN A 128 -18.75 -7.98 -30.45
CA ASN A 128 -18.27 -9.23 -31.04
C ASN A 128 -17.01 -9.13 -31.90
N LYS A 129 -15.87 -9.50 -31.32
CA LYS A 129 -14.75 -10.22 -31.92
C LYS A 129 -13.81 -10.64 -30.79
N ASP A 130 -14.28 -11.56 -29.95
CA ASP A 130 -13.40 -12.28 -29.05
C ASP A 130 -12.37 -13.01 -29.90
N THR A 131 -11.19 -12.43 -30.00
CA THR A 131 -10.01 -13.23 -30.30
C THR A 131 -9.77 -13.97 -29.00
N PRO A 132 -10.03 -15.28 -28.89
CA PRO A 132 -9.84 -15.99 -27.63
C PRO A 132 -8.37 -15.87 -27.25
N VAL A 133 -8.08 -15.04 -26.25
CA VAL A 133 -6.73 -14.94 -25.70
C VAL A 133 -6.60 -16.16 -24.79
N ASN A 134 -5.88 -17.18 -25.25
CA ASN A 134 -5.56 -18.33 -24.42
C ASN A 134 -4.72 -17.85 -23.23
N LEU A 135 -5.31 -17.91 -22.04
CA LEU A 135 -4.63 -17.56 -20.80
C LEU A 135 -3.53 -18.57 -20.47
N SER A 136 -2.47 -18.09 -19.84
CA SER A 136 -1.35 -18.89 -19.37
C SER A 136 -1.38 -19.02 -17.84
N ASP A 137 -0.66 -19.99 -17.30
CA ASP A 137 -0.51 -20.12 -15.85
C ASP A 137 0.33 -18.96 -15.29
N TYR A 138 -0.08 -18.42 -14.13
CA TYR A 138 0.67 -17.38 -13.43
C TYR A 138 2.14 -17.77 -13.23
N ASN A 139 2.40 -19.00 -12.81
CA ASN A 139 3.76 -19.44 -12.49
C ASN A 139 4.60 -19.61 -13.76
N ASP A 140 3.99 -20.00 -14.88
CA ASP A 140 4.68 -20.11 -16.17
C ASP A 140 5.08 -18.75 -16.70
N VAL A 141 4.17 -17.76 -16.63
CA VAL A 141 4.46 -16.38 -17.00
C VAL A 141 5.51 -15.76 -16.08
N LEU A 142 5.47 -16.03 -14.78
CA LEU A 142 6.48 -15.56 -13.83
C LEU A 142 7.88 -16.11 -14.17
N ARG A 143 8.00 -17.41 -14.50
CA ARG A 143 9.27 -18.00 -14.97
C ARG A 143 9.74 -17.35 -16.26
N GLU A 144 8.84 -17.12 -17.21
CA GLU A 144 9.16 -16.47 -18.48
C GLU A 144 9.66 -15.03 -18.27
N ILE A 145 9.05 -14.26 -17.37
CA ILE A 145 9.52 -12.90 -17.04
C ILE A 145 10.93 -12.95 -16.44
N ILE A 146 11.19 -13.86 -15.49
CA ILE A 146 12.52 -14.00 -14.87
C ILE A 146 13.57 -14.32 -15.94
N LEU A 147 13.26 -15.24 -16.86
CA LEU A 147 14.14 -15.59 -17.97
C LEU A 147 14.40 -14.41 -18.91
N ARG A 148 13.36 -13.65 -19.28
CA ARG A 148 13.50 -12.47 -20.15
C ARG A 148 14.25 -11.31 -19.48
N LEU A 149 14.13 -11.16 -18.15
CA LEU A 149 14.82 -10.10 -17.40
C LEU A 149 16.30 -10.39 -17.19
N TYR A 150 16.61 -11.62 -16.75
CA TYR A 150 17.93 -11.95 -16.20
C TYR A 150 18.69 -13.00 -17.01
N GLY A 151 18.02 -13.79 -17.85
CA GLY A 151 18.63 -14.92 -18.54
C GLY A 151 19.25 -15.95 -17.59
N CYS A 152 18.85 -15.98 -16.32
CA CYS A 152 19.43 -16.85 -15.30
C CYS A 152 18.68 -18.19 -15.25
N PRO A 153 19.35 -19.28 -14.82
CA PRO A 153 18.71 -20.59 -14.74
C PRO A 153 17.64 -20.62 -13.64
N VAL A 154 16.54 -21.32 -13.91
CA VAL A 154 15.45 -21.56 -12.94
C VAL A 154 15.54 -23.01 -12.47
N ILE A 155 15.98 -23.21 -11.24
CA ILE A 155 16.20 -24.53 -10.63
C ILE A 155 14.93 -24.95 -9.89
N ASN A 156 14.28 -26.02 -10.31
CA ASN A 156 13.08 -26.52 -9.64
C ASN A 156 13.45 -27.62 -8.64
N THR A 157 13.23 -27.36 -7.34
CA THR A 157 13.60 -28.28 -6.27
C THR A 157 12.60 -29.43 -6.09
N CYS A 158 11.36 -29.25 -6.54
CA CYS A 158 10.32 -30.28 -6.46
C CYS A 158 10.42 -31.28 -7.62
N ASN A 159 10.78 -30.82 -8.82
CA ASN A 159 10.99 -31.65 -9.99
C ASN A 159 12.18 -31.15 -10.82
N PRO A 160 13.37 -31.78 -10.70
CA PRO A 160 14.57 -31.37 -11.42
C PRO A 160 14.42 -31.32 -12.94
N GLU A 161 13.54 -32.15 -13.53
CA GLU A 161 13.30 -32.18 -14.99
C GLU A 161 12.61 -30.92 -15.52
N LEU A 162 11.94 -30.15 -14.66
CA LEU A 162 11.31 -28.87 -15.00
C LEU A 162 12.26 -27.67 -14.85
N SER A 163 13.52 -27.91 -14.51
CA SER A 163 14.51 -26.84 -14.39
C SER A 163 14.84 -26.26 -15.77
N ILE A 164 14.93 -24.93 -15.85
CA ILE A 164 15.20 -24.21 -17.09
C ILE A 164 16.67 -23.77 -17.08
N GLU A 165 17.44 -24.25 -18.06
CA GLU A 165 18.81 -23.82 -18.26
C GLU A 165 18.88 -22.39 -18.81
N ALA A 166 19.95 -21.67 -18.46
CA ALA A 166 20.19 -20.33 -18.98
C ALA A 166 20.35 -20.36 -20.51
N PRO A 167 19.75 -19.42 -21.26
CA PRO A 167 19.94 -19.33 -22.70
C PRO A 167 21.42 -19.10 -23.04
N SER A 168 21.94 -19.75 -24.07
CA SER A 168 23.33 -19.58 -24.54
C SER A 168 23.66 -18.19 -25.08
N THR A 169 22.63 -17.38 -25.37
CA THR A 169 22.72 -16.02 -25.92
C THR A 169 21.68 -15.12 -25.24
N SER A 170 21.86 -14.82 -23.95
CA SER A 170 21.06 -13.79 -23.27
C SER A 170 21.80 -12.46 -23.25
N ASP A 171 21.26 -11.42 -23.88
CA ASP A 171 21.70 -10.04 -23.70
C ASP A 171 21.30 -9.57 -22.29
N VAL A 172 22.14 -9.88 -21.30
CA VAL A 172 21.89 -9.47 -19.91
C VAL A 172 22.03 -7.96 -19.80
N ASN A 173 21.01 -7.31 -19.24
CA ASN A 173 21.02 -5.87 -19.02
C ASN A 173 22.04 -5.46 -17.97
N LEU A 174 23.06 -4.69 -18.39
CA LEU A 174 24.18 -4.24 -17.55
C LEU A 174 23.77 -3.42 -16.32
N ASN A 175 22.56 -2.87 -16.31
CA ASN A 175 22.06 -1.99 -15.24
C ASN A 175 20.90 -2.61 -14.44
N LEU A 176 20.49 -3.85 -14.73
CA LEU A 176 19.72 -4.63 -13.76
C LEU A 176 20.70 -5.20 -12.73
N LEU A 177 20.27 -5.37 -11.48
CA LEU A 177 21.10 -6.13 -10.54
C LEU A 177 21.17 -7.59 -11.00
N PRO A 178 22.36 -8.15 -11.29
CA PRO A 178 22.45 -9.50 -11.84
C PRO A 178 21.85 -10.55 -10.90
N ALA A 179 20.99 -11.40 -11.43
CA ALA A 179 20.49 -12.58 -10.74
C ALA A 179 21.35 -13.80 -11.13
N MET A 180 21.90 -14.50 -10.14
CA MET A 180 22.74 -15.68 -10.34
C MET A 180 21.92 -16.89 -10.76
N CYS A 181 20.78 -17.10 -10.10
CA CYS A 181 19.80 -18.14 -10.43
C CYS A 181 18.48 -17.84 -9.73
N ALA A 182 17.41 -18.46 -10.22
CA ALA A 182 16.15 -18.58 -9.52
C ALA A 182 16.01 -20.00 -8.96
N VAL A 183 15.51 -20.14 -7.73
CA VAL A 183 15.20 -21.42 -7.10
C VAL A 183 13.70 -21.49 -6.90
N GLU A 184 13.04 -22.38 -7.62
CA GLU A 184 11.62 -22.65 -7.50
C GLU A 184 11.40 -23.78 -6.48
N THR A 185 10.62 -23.48 -5.45
CA THR A 185 10.21 -24.43 -4.40
C THR A 185 8.71 -24.70 -4.49
N MET A 186 8.13 -25.37 -3.49
CA MET A 186 6.71 -25.71 -3.49
C MET A 186 5.82 -24.46 -3.52
N ASN A 187 6.16 -23.44 -2.72
CA ASN A 187 5.28 -22.29 -2.53
C ASN A 187 5.79 -20.98 -3.16
N ALA A 188 7.06 -20.90 -3.58
CA ALA A 188 7.65 -19.67 -4.07
C ALA A 188 8.75 -19.88 -5.11
N ILE A 189 9.14 -18.80 -5.78
CA ILE A 189 10.36 -18.68 -6.57
C ILE A 189 11.26 -17.66 -5.87
N PHE A 190 12.45 -18.09 -5.47
CA PHE A 190 13.49 -17.26 -4.86
C PHE A 190 14.48 -16.82 -5.93
N LEU A 191 14.64 -15.52 -6.11
CA LEU A 191 15.62 -14.97 -7.06
C LEU A 191 16.85 -14.48 -6.29
N LEU A 192 18.01 -15.07 -6.58
CA LEU A 192 19.26 -14.81 -5.84
C LEU A 192 20.15 -13.83 -6.62
N TYR A 193 20.54 -12.72 -6.01
CA TYR A 193 21.27 -11.64 -6.67
C TYR A 193 22.68 -11.46 -6.12
N HIS A 194 23.62 -11.13 -7.02
CA HIS A 194 24.99 -10.78 -6.68
C HIS A 194 25.56 -9.82 -7.74
N PRO A 195 26.28 -8.73 -7.39
CA PRO A 195 26.81 -8.35 -6.07
C PRO A 195 25.78 -7.85 -5.06
N TYR A 196 26.13 -7.88 -3.77
CA TYR A 196 25.41 -7.13 -2.74
C TYR A 196 25.94 -5.70 -2.73
N ILE A 197 25.07 -4.73 -2.96
CA ILE A 197 25.41 -3.30 -2.96
C ILE A 197 24.66 -2.65 -1.80
N GLU A 198 25.39 -2.10 -0.83
CA GLU A 198 24.80 -1.59 0.40
C GLU A 198 24.02 -0.27 0.19
N HIS A 199 24.53 0.59 -0.68
CA HIS A 199 24.00 1.95 -0.84
C HIS A 199 23.05 2.05 -2.04
N ASN A 200 21.89 2.68 -1.80
CA ASN A 200 20.93 3.05 -2.82
C ASN A 200 20.81 4.56 -2.96
N ILE A 201 20.20 5.02 -4.06
CA ILE A 201 20.07 6.45 -4.35
C ILE A 201 19.30 7.19 -3.26
N ASN A 202 18.28 6.56 -2.66
CA ASN A 202 17.55 7.15 -1.53
C ASN A 202 18.49 7.50 -0.36
N GLY A 203 19.38 6.57 0.00
CA GLY A 203 20.41 6.80 1.01
C GLY A 203 21.40 7.89 0.60
N CYS A 204 21.84 7.90 -0.67
CA CYS A 204 22.75 8.92 -1.18
C CYS A 204 22.13 10.32 -1.10
N VAL A 205 20.87 10.50 -1.52
CA VAL A 205 20.19 11.80 -1.44
C VAL A 205 19.96 12.23 0.01
N THR A 206 19.60 11.28 0.88
CA THR A 206 19.26 11.57 2.29
C THR A 206 20.50 11.93 3.12
N PHE A 207 21.59 11.16 2.97
CA PHE A 207 22.74 11.23 3.87
C PHE A 207 23.99 11.82 3.22
N SER A 208 24.05 11.95 1.90
CA SER A 208 25.21 12.47 1.17
C SER A 208 24.83 13.20 -0.13
N PRO A 209 23.96 14.24 -0.06
CA PRO A 209 23.41 14.92 -1.25
C PRO A 209 24.49 15.53 -2.15
N ALA A 210 25.63 15.91 -1.57
CA ALA A 210 26.80 16.42 -2.27
C ALA A 210 27.33 15.52 -3.41
N ILE A 211 27.03 14.22 -3.39
CA ILE A 211 27.40 13.28 -4.45
C ILE A 211 26.74 13.67 -5.78
N LEU A 212 25.49 14.15 -5.74
CA LEU A 212 24.65 14.45 -6.91
C LEU A 212 24.50 15.96 -7.15
N GLU A 213 24.51 16.78 -6.10
CA GLU A 213 24.18 18.21 -6.18
C GLU A 213 25.29 19.06 -6.82
N LYS A 214 26.56 18.66 -6.65
CA LYS A 214 27.71 19.48 -7.08
C LYS A 214 27.88 19.59 -8.60
N CYS A 215 27.26 18.71 -9.39
CA CYS A 215 27.41 18.72 -10.85
C CYS A 215 26.24 18.00 -11.54
N TYR A 216 25.61 18.67 -12.51
CA TYR A 216 24.48 18.12 -13.28
C TYR A 216 24.83 16.89 -14.14
N THR A 217 26.11 16.66 -14.44
CA THR A 217 26.53 15.52 -15.27
C THR A 217 26.24 14.18 -14.60
N LYS A 218 26.34 14.10 -13.27
CA LYS A 218 26.13 12.85 -12.52
C LYS A 218 24.66 12.41 -12.50
N PRO A 219 23.68 13.27 -12.15
CA PRO A 219 22.26 12.94 -12.34
C PRO A 219 21.91 12.58 -13.78
N LEU A 220 22.45 13.33 -14.77
CA LEU A 220 22.20 13.03 -16.19
C LEU A 220 22.76 11.66 -16.61
N PHE A 221 23.90 11.25 -16.06
CA PHE A 221 24.46 9.92 -16.31
C PHE A 221 23.61 8.80 -15.71
N ILE A 222 23.02 9.01 -14.53
CA ILE A 222 22.03 8.09 -13.93
C ILE A 222 20.79 8.00 -14.82
N VAL A 223 20.26 9.13 -15.29
CA VAL A 223 19.11 9.17 -16.21
C VAL A 223 19.43 8.44 -17.51
N TYR A 224 20.62 8.64 -18.08
CA TYR A 224 21.04 7.92 -19.28
C TYR A 224 21.04 6.41 -19.09
N GLN A 225 21.57 5.91 -17.96
CA GLN A 225 21.55 4.48 -17.64
C GLN A 225 20.11 3.96 -17.46
N LEU A 226 19.22 4.71 -16.81
CA LEU A 226 17.80 4.37 -16.69
C LEU A 226 17.12 4.22 -18.05
N LEU A 227 17.39 5.14 -18.98
CA LEU A 227 16.84 5.09 -20.34
C LEU A 227 17.35 3.87 -21.11
N LYS A 228 18.60 3.46 -20.93
CA LYS A 228 19.13 2.23 -21.55
C LYS A 228 18.41 0.98 -21.07
N ILE A 229 18.13 0.88 -19.77
CA ILE A 229 17.34 -0.23 -19.20
C ILE A 229 15.93 -0.22 -19.78
N LEU A 230 15.25 0.92 -19.78
CA LEU A 230 13.88 1.05 -20.29
C LEU A 230 13.80 0.59 -21.74
N LYS A 231 14.74 1.02 -22.60
CA LYS A 231 14.81 0.55 -23.99
C LYS A 231 14.90 -0.98 -24.03
N SER A 232 15.86 -1.56 -23.30
CA SER A 232 16.08 -3.00 -23.36
C SER A 232 14.89 -3.81 -22.83
N LEU A 233 14.26 -3.36 -21.75
CA LEU A 233 13.04 -4.00 -21.24
C LEU A 233 11.91 -3.94 -22.26
N HIS A 234 11.71 -2.78 -22.91
CA HIS A 234 10.72 -2.65 -23.97
C HIS A 234 11.00 -3.57 -25.16
N ASP A 235 12.28 -3.75 -25.53
CA ASP A 235 12.68 -4.68 -26.59
C ASP A 235 12.32 -6.13 -26.22
N HIS A 236 12.38 -6.49 -24.93
CA HIS A 236 11.95 -7.78 -24.38
C HIS A 236 10.43 -7.86 -24.09
N SER A 237 9.66 -6.83 -24.47
CA SER A 237 8.23 -6.69 -24.17
C SER A 237 7.91 -6.72 -22.68
N LEU A 238 8.79 -6.14 -21.88
CA LEU A 238 8.67 -5.97 -20.44
C LEU A 238 8.70 -4.48 -20.08
N THR A 239 8.21 -4.17 -18.89
CA THR A 239 8.24 -2.85 -18.27
C THR A 239 9.05 -2.90 -16.98
N LEU A 240 9.68 -1.77 -16.65
CA LEU A 240 10.44 -1.62 -15.40
C LEU A 240 9.53 -1.63 -14.16
N GLY A 241 8.29 -1.14 -14.31
CA GLY A 241 7.33 -0.91 -13.23
C GLY A 241 7.64 0.34 -12.41
N ASP A 242 6.97 0.50 -11.27
CA ASP A 242 7.07 1.69 -10.41
C ASP A 242 8.27 1.58 -9.48
N VAL A 243 9.44 1.95 -10.02
CA VAL A 243 10.72 1.93 -9.32
C VAL A 243 10.89 3.21 -8.50
N SER A 244 11.25 3.04 -7.23
CA SER A 244 11.57 4.13 -6.31
C SER A 244 13.09 4.32 -6.14
N LEU A 245 13.52 5.42 -5.50
CA LEU A 245 14.95 5.66 -5.25
C LEU A 245 15.61 4.60 -4.37
N SER A 246 14.83 3.82 -3.61
CA SER A 246 15.35 2.72 -2.79
C SER A 246 15.64 1.45 -3.60
N ASP A 247 15.11 1.36 -4.81
CA ASP A 247 15.26 0.21 -5.72
C ASP A 247 16.47 0.35 -6.65
N ILE A 248 17.10 1.53 -6.66
CA ILE A 248 18.26 1.85 -7.50
C ILE A 248 19.50 1.87 -6.60
N HIS A 249 20.34 0.85 -6.77
CA HIS A 249 21.62 0.71 -6.09
C HIS A 249 22.74 1.29 -6.96
N MET A 250 23.77 1.82 -6.33
CA MET A 250 24.85 2.51 -7.03
C MET A 250 26.21 2.02 -6.54
N THR A 251 27.12 1.73 -7.47
CA THR A 251 28.51 1.39 -7.17
C THR A 251 29.37 2.65 -6.99
N GLU A 252 30.61 2.47 -6.53
CA GLU A 252 31.59 3.56 -6.39
C GLU A 252 31.84 4.32 -7.70
N ASP A 253 31.73 3.62 -8.84
CA ASP A 253 31.89 4.18 -10.19
C ASP A 253 30.62 4.87 -10.74
N MET A 254 29.61 5.12 -9.90
CA MET A 254 28.31 5.71 -10.28
C MET A 254 27.50 4.85 -11.29
N TRP A 255 27.81 3.56 -11.38
CA TRP A 255 27.03 2.61 -12.17
C TRP A 255 25.79 2.20 -11.39
N ILE A 256 24.62 2.23 -12.03
CA ILE A 256 23.36 1.88 -11.37
C ILE A 256 22.98 0.43 -11.61
N HIS A 257 22.44 -0.20 -10.57
CA HIS A 257 21.85 -1.52 -10.58
C HIS A 257 20.44 -1.46 -10.00
N ILE A 258 19.46 -1.88 -10.78
CA ILE A 258 18.04 -1.71 -10.43
C ILE A 258 17.38 -3.05 -10.14
N PHE A 259 16.51 -3.05 -9.13
CA PHE A 259 15.49 -4.08 -8.93
C PHE A 259 14.21 -3.69 -9.68
N PRO A 260 13.87 -4.39 -10.78
CA PRO A 260 12.62 -4.14 -11.51
C PRO A 260 11.43 -4.68 -10.71
N GLN A 261 10.25 -4.07 -10.88
CA GLN A 261 9.02 -4.59 -10.31
C GLN A 261 8.44 -5.66 -11.23
N ILE A 262 8.79 -6.92 -10.96
CA ILE A 262 8.38 -8.07 -11.78
C ILE A 262 6.85 -8.20 -11.87
N SER A 263 6.14 -7.92 -10.77
CA SER A 263 4.68 -8.01 -10.70
C SER A 263 3.96 -7.09 -11.69
N SER A 264 4.55 -5.94 -12.07
CA SER A 264 3.97 -5.02 -13.07
C SER A 264 3.88 -5.63 -14.47
N ASN A 265 4.57 -6.74 -14.72
CA ASN A 265 4.53 -7.45 -16.00
C ASN A 265 3.50 -8.60 -16.03
N ILE A 266 2.78 -8.85 -14.92
CA ILE A 266 1.80 -9.92 -14.80
C ILE A 266 0.39 -9.31 -14.78
N TYR A 267 -0.40 -9.63 -15.79
CA TYR A 267 -1.78 -9.17 -15.89
C TYR A 267 -2.73 -10.32 -15.60
N ILE A 268 -3.30 -10.32 -14.40
CA ILE A 268 -4.39 -11.24 -14.03
C ILE A 268 -5.65 -10.70 -14.71
N GLN A 269 -6.24 -11.48 -15.61
CA GLN A 269 -7.56 -11.16 -16.12
C GLN A 269 -8.52 -11.51 -15.00
N GLU A 270 -9.16 -10.50 -14.40
CA GLU A 270 -10.28 -10.70 -13.50
C GLU A 270 -11.35 -11.42 -14.32
N SER A 271 -11.45 -12.74 -14.14
CA SER A 271 -12.58 -13.47 -14.65
C SER A 271 -13.76 -13.07 -13.77
N ASP A 272 -14.83 -12.57 -14.39
CA ASP A 272 -16.14 -12.32 -13.76
C ASP A 272 -16.75 -13.57 -13.07
N THR A 273 -16.02 -14.69 -13.03
CA THR A 273 -16.45 -15.99 -12.49
C THR A 273 -16.00 -16.28 -11.05
N ASP A 274 -15.29 -15.39 -10.36
CA ASP A 274 -14.99 -15.57 -8.91
C ASP A 274 -16.13 -15.07 -7.98
N MET A 275 -17.33 -14.84 -8.52
CA MET A 275 -18.55 -14.52 -7.77
C MET A 275 -19.38 -15.73 -7.31
N GLU A 276 -18.85 -16.96 -7.35
CA GLU A 276 -19.53 -18.11 -6.71
C GLU A 276 -18.54 -19.05 -5.98
N ASN A 277 -18.09 -18.62 -4.81
CA ASN A 277 -17.54 -19.55 -3.82
C ASN A 277 -18.72 -20.15 -3.00
N PRO A 278 -18.98 -21.47 -3.03
CA PRO A 278 -20.20 -22.07 -2.45
C PRO A 278 -20.26 -22.11 -0.91
N MET A 279 -19.39 -21.37 -0.21
CA MET A 279 -19.43 -21.23 1.26
C MET A 279 -19.83 -19.83 1.75
N ARG A 280 -20.45 -19.01 0.90
CA ARG A 280 -21.06 -17.74 1.32
C ARG A 280 -22.57 -17.76 1.10
N GLN A 281 -23.27 -18.59 1.87
CA GLN A 281 -24.72 -18.45 2.02
C GLN A 281 -25.02 -17.20 2.85
N ASP A 282 -25.58 -16.21 2.18
CA ASP A 282 -26.10 -14.97 2.73
C ASP A 282 -27.13 -15.28 3.84
N CYS A 283 -26.76 -15.06 5.11
CA CYS A 283 -27.61 -15.36 6.27
C CYS A 283 -28.96 -14.62 6.24
N ARG A 284 -29.07 -13.49 5.49
CA ARG A 284 -30.35 -12.80 5.30
C ARG A 284 -31.27 -13.52 4.31
N LYS A 285 -30.71 -14.16 3.26
CA LYS A 285 -31.49 -15.02 2.35
C LYS A 285 -31.96 -16.31 3.03
N SER A 286 -31.27 -16.73 4.09
CA SER A 286 -31.61 -17.88 4.94
C SER A 286 -32.60 -17.54 6.08
N GLY A 287 -33.03 -16.28 6.23
CA GLY A 287 -34.00 -15.89 7.26
C GLY A 287 -33.48 -15.88 8.70
N HIS A 288 -32.16 -15.79 8.90
CA HIS A 288 -31.58 -15.79 10.25
C HIS A 288 -31.86 -14.48 11.00
N MET A 289 -32.15 -14.58 12.30
CA MET A 289 -32.43 -13.44 13.18
C MET A 289 -31.16 -12.96 13.90
N TYR A 290 -31.13 -11.66 14.20
CA TYR A 290 -30.01 -10.99 14.84
C TYR A 290 -30.44 -10.43 16.19
N ASN A 291 -29.58 -10.56 17.20
CA ASN A 291 -29.86 -10.00 18.51
C ASN A 291 -29.54 -8.50 18.58
N ASN A 292 -29.93 -7.86 19.68
CA ASN A 292 -29.69 -6.42 19.94
C ASN A 292 -28.19 -6.02 20.00
N LYS A 293 -27.26 -6.97 19.83
CA LYS A 293 -25.81 -6.75 19.75
C LYS A 293 -25.24 -7.06 18.35
N MET A 294 -26.10 -7.16 17.33
CA MET A 294 -25.71 -7.43 15.93
C MET A 294 -24.92 -8.73 15.75
N ASN A 295 -25.17 -9.73 16.61
CA ASN A 295 -24.65 -11.07 16.45
C ASN A 295 -25.70 -11.93 15.75
N CYS A 296 -25.29 -12.68 14.73
CA CYS A 296 -26.12 -13.76 14.21
C CYS A 296 -26.27 -14.83 15.29
N GLU A 297 -27.50 -15.10 15.72
CA GLU A 297 -27.78 -16.03 16.82
C GLU A 297 -27.41 -17.49 16.50
N ILE A 298 -27.27 -17.83 15.21
CA ILE A 298 -27.04 -19.19 14.74
C ILE A 298 -25.55 -19.48 14.48
N CYS A 299 -24.82 -18.55 13.86
CA CYS A 299 -23.40 -18.76 13.52
C CYS A 299 -22.42 -17.94 14.36
N GLY A 300 -22.90 -17.06 15.26
CA GLY A 300 -22.06 -16.31 16.19
C GLY A 300 -21.21 -15.20 15.56
N MET A 301 -21.38 -14.91 14.26
CA MET A 301 -20.66 -13.84 13.59
C MET A 301 -21.17 -12.47 14.04
N ARG A 302 -20.23 -11.61 14.46
CA ARG A 302 -20.43 -10.16 14.64
C ARG A 302 -20.34 -9.51 13.27
N THR A 303 -21.43 -8.98 12.74
CA THR A 303 -21.38 -8.35 11.41
C THR A 303 -21.46 -6.85 11.52
N TYR A 304 -20.42 -6.19 10.99
CA TYR A 304 -20.60 -5.12 10.00
C TYR A 304 -19.56 -5.18 8.86
N ASP A 305 -18.49 -5.97 8.99
CA ASP A 305 -17.55 -6.19 7.88
C ASP A 305 -17.48 -7.66 7.46
N MET A 306 -17.76 -7.90 6.18
CA MET A 306 -17.60 -9.19 5.50
C MET A 306 -16.13 -9.54 5.20
N VAL A 307 -15.18 -8.72 5.62
CA VAL A 307 -13.75 -8.96 5.45
C VAL A 307 -13.07 -8.55 6.75
N GLN A 308 -12.49 -9.52 7.46
CA GLN A 308 -11.49 -9.21 8.47
C GLN A 308 -10.26 -8.70 7.72
N VAL A 309 -10.24 -7.39 7.46
CA VAL A 309 -9.15 -6.68 6.78
C VAL A 309 -7.87 -6.92 7.59
N SER A 310 -7.06 -7.84 7.10
CA SER A 310 -5.77 -8.17 7.68
C SER A 310 -4.74 -8.27 6.57
N ASN A 311 -3.88 -7.25 6.52
CA ASN A 311 -2.70 -7.13 5.67
C ASN A 311 -2.93 -6.99 4.15
N GLU A 312 -4.09 -6.50 3.70
CA GLU A 312 -4.27 -6.06 2.31
C GLU A 312 -3.50 -4.77 2.00
N SER A 313 -3.05 -4.60 0.74
CA SER A 313 -2.45 -3.35 0.28
C SER A 313 -3.50 -2.23 0.20
N LEU A 314 -3.07 -0.96 0.26
CA LEU A 314 -3.98 0.19 0.12
C LEU A 314 -4.79 0.14 -1.20
N GLU A 315 -4.16 -0.32 -2.28
CA GLU A 315 -4.80 -0.50 -3.59
C GLU A 315 -5.92 -1.53 -3.51
N GLN A 316 -5.67 -2.68 -2.89
CA GLN A 316 -6.68 -3.73 -2.73
C GLN A 316 -7.82 -3.25 -1.82
N LEU A 317 -7.51 -2.52 -0.75
CA LEU A 317 -8.52 -1.94 0.13
C LEU A 317 -9.39 -0.91 -0.59
N CYS A 318 -8.79 -0.09 -1.44
CA CYS A 318 -9.52 0.85 -2.29
C CYS A 318 -10.47 0.10 -3.23
N GLN A 319 -10.00 -0.97 -3.87
CA GLN A 319 -10.84 -1.77 -4.76
C GLN A 319 -11.99 -2.43 -4.01
N LEU A 320 -11.73 -3.06 -2.85
CA LEU A 320 -12.76 -3.63 -2.00
C LEU A 320 -13.81 -2.60 -1.57
N TRP A 321 -13.41 -1.36 -1.33
CA TRP A 321 -14.31 -0.27 -0.99
C TRP A 321 -15.15 0.17 -2.19
N ILE A 322 -14.53 0.33 -3.37
CA ILE A 322 -15.21 0.67 -4.63
C ILE A 322 -16.25 -0.40 -4.99
N ASP A 323 -15.92 -1.66 -4.80
CA ASP A 323 -16.80 -2.80 -5.07
C ASP A 323 -17.89 -2.99 -4.00
N GLY A 324 -17.89 -2.16 -2.94
CA GLY A 324 -18.84 -2.25 -1.83
C GLY A 324 -18.65 -3.47 -0.93
N GLN A 325 -17.49 -4.14 -0.98
CA GLN A 325 -17.17 -5.29 -0.14
C GLN A 325 -16.77 -4.89 1.29
N ILE A 326 -16.30 -3.66 1.49
CA ILE A 326 -16.04 -3.05 2.80
C ILE A 326 -16.79 -1.73 2.95
N SER A 327 -17.21 -1.41 4.18
CA SER A 327 -17.98 -0.19 4.47
C SER A 327 -17.13 1.08 4.40
N ASN A 328 -17.77 2.24 4.24
CA ASN A 328 -17.11 3.55 4.26
C ASN A 328 -16.29 3.73 5.54
N PHE A 329 -16.85 3.40 6.70
CA PHE A 329 -16.14 3.51 7.98
C PHE A 329 -14.99 2.54 8.11
N THR A 330 -15.09 1.35 7.55
CA THR A 330 -14.00 0.37 7.57
C THR A 330 -12.84 0.87 6.74
N TYR A 331 -13.16 1.41 5.57
CA TYR A 331 -12.18 2.05 4.71
C TYR A 331 -11.53 3.27 5.38
N ILE A 332 -12.32 4.21 5.94
CA ILE A 332 -11.79 5.38 6.68
C ILE A 332 -10.96 4.95 7.88
N SER A 333 -11.40 3.95 8.66
CA SER A 333 -10.65 3.41 9.80
C SER A 333 -9.30 2.87 9.36
N THR A 334 -9.26 2.20 8.21
CA THR A 334 -8.05 1.63 7.65
C THR A 334 -7.11 2.72 7.14
N LEU A 335 -7.64 3.75 6.47
CA LEU A 335 -6.86 4.93 6.08
C LEU A 335 -6.23 5.64 7.27
N ASN A 336 -6.99 5.85 8.35
CA ASN A 336 -6.46 6.40 9.60
C ASN A 336 -5.32 5.54 10.17
N LYS A 337 -5.51 4.22 10.22
CA LYS A 337 -4.47 3.29 10.68
C LYS A 337 -3.21 3.38 9.83
N LEU A 338 -3.35 3.38 8.51
CA LEU A 338 -2.23 3.46 7.57
C LEU A 338 -1.53 4.82 7.60
N SER A 339 -2.25 5.90 7.95
CA SER A 339 -1.67 7.23 8.14
C SER A 339 -0.96 7.40 9.50
N GLY A 340 -0.81 6.33 10.28
CA GLY A 340 -0.13 6.34 11.57
C GLY A 340 -0.96 6.86 12.75
N ARG A 341 -2.26 7.12 12.55
CA ARG A 341 -3.19 7.50 13.64
C ARG A 341 -3.49 6.29 14.53
N LYS A 342 -3.95 6.53 15.76
CA LYS A 342 -4.24 5.49 16.75
C LYS A 342 -5.57 5.75 17.47
N LEU A 343 -6.42 4.73 17.54
CA LEU A 343 -7.63 4.78 18.36
C LEU A 343 -7.25 5.02 19.83
N GLY A 344 -7.97 5.95 20.47
CA GLY A 344 -7.77 6.36 21.85
C GLY A 344 -6.60 7.33 22.12
N ASP A 345 -5.75 7.67 21.14
CA ASP A 345 -4.64 8.62 21.33
C ASP A 345 -5.08 10.07 20.96
N PRO A 346 -5.22 11.01 21.91
CA PRO A 346 -5.69 12.37 21.63
C PRO A 346 -4.81 13.17 20.66
N ASN A 347 -3.51 12.86 20.54
CA ASN A 347 -2.60 13.62 19.70
C ASN A 347 -2.62 13.18 18.23
N CYS A 348 -3.08 11.96 17.96
CA CYS A 348 -3.15 11.41 16.61
C CYS A 348 -4.36 10.47 16.47
N HIS A 349 -5.50 10.89 17.01
CA HIS A 349 -6.71 10.07 17.02
C HIS A 349 -7.24 9.83 15.60
N TYR A 350 -8.12 8.85 15.46
CA TYR A 350 -8.83 8.60 14.20
C TYR A 350 -9.77 9.76 13.88
N VAL A 351 -9.77 10.15 12.62
CA VAL A 351 -10.55 11.28 12.13
C VAL A 351 -11.58 10.77 11.14
N PHE A 352 -12.80 11.24 11.31
CA PHE A 352 -13.96 10.91 10.49
C PHE A 352 -14.61 12.20 10.00
N PRO A 353 -15.30 12.18 8.84
CA PRO A 353 -16.06 13.35 8.41
C PRO A 353 -17.27 13.56 9.33
N TRP A 354 -17.67 14.80 9.54
CA TRP A 354 -19.09 15.08 9.83
C TRP A 354 -19.88 14.94 8.54
N VAL A 355 -20.98 14.17 8.51
CA VAL A 355 -21.75 13.97 7.27
C VAL A 355 -23.03 14.82 7.18
N THR A 356 -23.60 15.24 8.32
CA THR A 356 -24.85 16.04 8.39
C THR A 356 -24.76 17.10 9.50
N ASP A 357 -25.74 18.01 9.56
CA ASP A 357 -25.94 18.98 10.65
C ASP A 357 -26.91 18.50 11.75
N PHE A 358 -27.47 17.30 11.61
CA PHE A 358 -28.43 16.65 12.51
C PHE A 358 -29.79 17.32 12.67
N THR A 359 -30.09 18.37 11.90
CA THR A 359 -31.39 19.07 11.94
C THR A 359 -32.56 18.20 11.48
N SER A 360 -32.29 17.14 10.71
CA SER A 360 -33.32 16.26 10.16
C SER A 360 -32.90 14.80 10.11
N ARG A 361 -33.90 13.92 10.14
CA ARG A 361 -33.73 12.48 9.97
C ARG A 361 -33.38 12.14 8.52
N CYS A 362 -32.59 11.08 8.33
CA CYS A 362 -32.25 10.47 7.03
C CYS A 362 -31.32 11.31 6.13
N GLY A 363 -30.41 12.10 6.69
CA GLY A 363 -29.40 12.80 5.89
C GLY A 363 -30.02 13.78 4.90
N LYS A 364 -30.84 14.72 5.36
CA LYS A 364 -31.03 15.98 4.64
C LYS A 364 -30.06 17.00 5.25
N ASN A 365 -29.69 18.02 4.49
CA ASN A 365 -28.63 18.98 4.86
C ASN A 365 -27.24 18.31 4.98
N TRP A 366 -26.85 17.61 3.92
CA TRP A 366 -25.53 17.03 3.80
C TRP A 366 -24.44 18.09 3.87
N ARG A 367 -23.37 17.75 4.58
CA ARG A 367 -22.15 18.53 4.53
C ARG A 367 -21.53 18.47 3.13
N ASP A 368 -21.00 19.61 2.67
CA ASP A 368 -20.10 19.63 1.51
C ASP A 368 -18.73 18.99 1.86
N LEU A 369 -18.54 17.75 1.43
CA LEU A 369 -17.31 16.97 1.63
C LEU A 369 -16.13 17.48 0.79
N LYS A 370 -16.34 18.45 -0.11
CA LYS A 370 -15.26 19.12 -0.86
C LYS A 370 -14.59 20.24 -0.06
N LYS A 371 -15.05 20.53 1.16
CA LYS A 371 -14.52 21.58 2.03
C LYS A 371 -14.20 21.03 3.42
N SER A 372 -13.09 21.49 3.99
CA SER A 372 -12.72 21.17 5.38
C SER A 372 -13.74 21.76 6.36
N LYS A 373 -13.87 21.14 7.54
CA LYS A 373 -14.85 21.58 8.55
C LYS A 373 -14.55 23.00 9.00
N TYR A 374 -13.27 23.33 9.12
CA TYR A 374 -12.80 24.66 9.46
C TYR A 374 -13.23 25.70 8.43
N ARG A 375 -13.07 25.42 7.12
CA ARG A 375 -13.50 26.35 6.06
C ARG A 375 -14.99 26.62 6.13
N LEU A 376 -15.80 25.58 6.40
CA LEU A 376 -17.25 25.73 6.53
C LEU A 376 -17.63 26.58 7.77
N ASN A 377 -16.92 26.41 8.88
CA ASN A 377 -17.25 27.07 10.14
C ASN A 377 -16.64 28.47 10.33
N LYS A 378 -15.45 28.72 9.79
CA LYS A 378 -14.72 29.99 9.97
C LYS A 378 -14.64 30.85 8.70
N GLY A 379 -14.83 30.24 7.52
CA GLY A 379 -14.75 30.91 6.22
C GLY A 379 -13.33 31.19 5.75
N ASP A 380 -13.20 31.58 4.47
CA ASP A 380 -11.91 31.76 3.80
C ASP A 380 -11.09 32.92 4.40
N ARG A 381 -11.75 34.00 4.81
CA ARG A 381 -11.07 35.16 5.41
C ARG A 381 -10.21 34.78 6.62
N GLN A 382 -10.67 33.86 7.46
CA GLN A 382 -9.91 33.42 8.63
C GLN A 382 -8.72 32.53 8.22
N LEU A 383 -8.87 31.72 7.18
CA LEU A 383 -7.80 30.89 6.65
C LEU A 383 -6.69 31.75 6.05
N ASP A 384 -7.06 32.75 5.23
CA ASP A 384 -6.13 33.69 4.61
C ASP A 384 -5.33 34.45 5.68
N LEU A 385 -6.00 34.91 6.74
CA LEU A 385 -5.35 35.57 7.88
C LEU A 385 -4.33 34.67 8.59
N THR A 386 -4.61 33.37 8.74
CA THR A 386 -3.65 32.42 9.35
C THR A 386 -2.43 32.22 8.44
N TYR A 387 -2.67 32.10 7.14
CA TYR A 387 -1.63 31.90 6.13
C TYR A 387 -0.72 33.12 5.97
N ASP A 388 -1.29 34.33 5.97
CA ASP A 388 -0.54 35.57 5.78
C ASP A 388 0.29 35.96 7.02
N ASN A 389 -0.15 35.57 8.23
CA ASN A 389 0.49 35.96 9.49
C ASN A 389 1.62 35.01 9.95
N SER A 390 1.90 33.93 9.22
CA SER A 390 2.99 33.00 9.55
C SER A 390 4.36 33.54 9.10
N GLN A 391 4.85 34.58 9.80
CA GLN A 391 6.13 35.22 9.47
C GLN A 391 7.37 34.37 9.80
N THR A 392 7.25 33.41 10.73
CA THR A 392 8.37 32.61 11.27
C THR A 392 8.26 31.10 11.00
N GLN A 393 7.14 30.64 10.45
CA GLN A 393 6.86 29.24 10.16
C GLN A 393 6.34 29.11 8.72
N VAL A 394 6.39 27.89 8.17
CA VAL A 394 5.83 27.62 6.84
C VAL A 394 4.34 28.01 6.84
N PRO A 395 3.91 28.86 5.89
CA PRO A 395 2.51 29.25 5.79
C PRO A 395 1.57 28.07 5.64
N HIS A 396 0.53 28.08 6.47
CA HIS A 396 -0.48 27.04 6.51
C HIS A 396 -1.82 27.64 6.91
N HIS A 397 -2.90 27.08 6.36
CA HIS A 397 -4.25 27.52 6.70
C HIS A 397 -4.71 26.98 8.06
N ILE A 398 -4.37 25.73 8.36
CA ILE A 398 -4.77 24.98 9.56
C ILE A 398 -3.64 24.03 9.91
N SER A 399 -3.29 23.89 11.19
CA SER A 399 -2.19 23.03 11.65
C SER A 399 -2.60 21.57 11.87
N ASP A 400 -3.87 21.31 12.20
CA ASP A 400 -4.42 19.97 12.40
C ASP A 400 -5.92 19.90 12.06
N VAL A 401 -6.41 18.75 11.63
CA VAL A 401 -7.82 18.48 11.30
C VAL A 401 -8.64 18.08 12.53
N LEU A 402 -7.98 17.58 13.58
CA LEU A 402 -8.59 17.24 14.87
C LEU A 402 -7.60 17.55 15.99
N SER A 403 -7.85 18.61 16.75
CA SER A 403 -6.98 18.98 17.86
C SER A 403 -7.18 18.08 19.09
N PRO A 404 -6.14 17.90 19.93
CA PRO A 404 -6.26 17.14 21.19
C PRO A 404 -7.33 17.70 22.13
N ILE A 405 -7.47 19.02 22.18
CA ILE A 405 -8.49 19.69 22.99
C ILE A 405 -9.89 19.27 22.52
N THR A 406 -10.14 19.30 21.21
CA THR A 406 -11.42 18.91 20.64
C THR A 406 -11.73 17.43 20.91
N TYR A 407 -10.75 16.53 20.79
CA TYR A 407 -10.93 15.13 21.18
C TYR A 407 -11.42 14.99 22.63
N TYR A 408 -10.79 15.69 23.58
CA TYR A 408 -11.21 15.66 24.98
C TYR A 408 -12.60 16.27 25.21
N VAL A 409 -12.97 17.30 24.45
CA VAL A 409 -14.32 17.88 24.50
C VAL A 409 -15.36 16.89 23.98
N TYR A 410 -15.06 16.17 22.88
CA TYR A 410 -15.95 15.13 22.35
C TYR A 410 -16.12 13.99 23.35
N MET A 411 -15.03 13.56 24.00
CA MET A 411 -15.02 12.47 24.98
C MET A 411 -15.30 12.92 26.43
N ALA A 412 -15.76 14.15 26.65
CA ALA A 412 -15.85 14.76 27.98
C ALA A 412 -16.72 13.95 28.97
N ARG A 413 -17.84 13.39 28.48
CA ARG A 413 -18.75 12.55 29.26
C ARG A 413 -18.11 11.25 29.76
N ARG A 414 -17.04 10.79 29.11
CA ARG A 414 -16.33 9.54 29.43
C ARG A 414 -14.92 9.75 29.97
N THR A 415 -14.47 10.99 30.03
CA THR A 415 -13.11 11.34 30.45
C THR A 415 -13.13 11.88 31.90
N PRO A 416 -12.26 11.40 32.80
CA PRO A 416 -12.18 11.90 34.17
C PRO A 416 -11.89 13.40 34.25
N LYS A 417 -12.49 14.10 35.24
CA LYS A 417 -12.34 15.56 35.43
C LYS A 417 -10.89 16.00 35.51
N SER A 418 -10.04 15.23 36.19
CA SER A 418 -8.61 15.55 36.33
C SER A 418 -7.88 15.64 34.98
N VAL A 419 -8.25 14.79 34.01
CA VAL A 419 -7.68 14.79 32.66
C VAL A 419 -8.24 15.97 31.84
N LEU A 420 -9.54 16.23 31.95
CA LEU A 420 -10.17 17.39 31.30
C LEU A 420 -9.59 18.71 31.81
N CYS A 421 -9.36 18.83 33.12
CA CYS A 421 -8.77 20.04 33.69
C CYS A 421 -7.33 20.29 33.22
N LYS A 422 -6.59 19.21 32.97
CA LYS A 422 -5.22 19.29 32.48
C LYS A 422 -5.14 19.70 31.01
N ASN A 423 -6.06 19.22 30.17
CA ASN A 423 -5.94 19.33 28.72
C ASN A 423 -6.89 20.34 28.08
N VAL A 424 -8.07 20.58 28.65
CA VAL A 424 -9.08 21.49 28.09
C VAL A 424 -9.01 22.84 28.81
N ARG A 425 -9.16 22.84 30.13
CA ARG A 425 -9.17 24.07 30.93
C ARG A 425 -8.85 23.79 32.39
N THR A 426 -7.91 24.53 32.97
CA THR A 426 -7.46 24.34 34.37
C THR A 426 -8.58 24.37 35.40
N VAL A 427 -9.60 25.21 35.18
CA VAL A 427 -10.79 25.31 36.04
C VAL A 427 -11.94 24.54 35.40
N TRP A 428 -12.50 23.59 36.17
CA TRP A 428 -13.66 22.81 35.76
C TRP A 428 -14.92 23.67 35.70
N VAL A 429 -15.49 23.81 34.50
CA VAL A 429 -16.74 24.54 34.25
C VAL A 429 -17.63 23.70 33.33
N PRO A 430 -18.50 22.81 33.86
CA PRO A 430 -19.35 21.92 33.07
C PRO A 430 -20.19 22.63 32.00
N ALA A 431 -20.72 23.81 32.35
CA ALA A 431 -21.63 24.57 31.48
C ALA A 431 -20.99 25.08 30.18
N GLU A 432 -19.65 25.03 30.05
CA GLU A 432 -18.96 25.41 28.82
C GLU A 432 -18.85 24.26 27.80
N TYR A 433 -19.06 23.01 28.23
CA TYR A 433 -19.09 21.88 27.32
C TYR A 433 -20.40 21.90 26.52
N PRO A 434 -20.37 21.57 25.21
CA PRO A 434 -21.59 21.51 24.40
C PRO A 434 -22.63 20.58 25.03
N SER A 435 -23.88 21.06 25.12
CA SER A 435 -24.99 20.30 25.70
C SER A 435 -25.55 19.24 24.75
N SER A 436 -25.45 19.45 23.43
CA SER A 436 -25.97 18.52 22.41
C SER A 436 -24.95 18.20 21.32
N ILE A 437 -25.11 17.06 20.66
CA ILE A 437 -24.27 16.66 19.51
C ILE A 437 -24.44 17.62 18.34
N GLN A 438 -25.64 18.17 18.14
CA GLN A 438 -25.90 19.18 17.12
C GLN A 438 -25.11 20.45 17.40
N ARG A 439 -25.16 20.98 18.62
CA ARG A 439 -24.40 22.17 19.01
C ARG A 439 -22.89 21.92 18.90
N MET A 440 -22.44 20.72 19.25
CA MET A 440 -21.04 20.32 19.13
C MET A 440 -20.59 20.36 17.66
N GLN A 441 -21.36 19.76 16.74
CA GLN A 441 -21.08 19.76 15.30
C GLN A 441 -21.08 21.18 14.71
N GLU A 442 -22.02 22.03 15.12
CA GLU A 442 -22.12 23.41 14.63
C GLU A 442 -20.92 24.24 15.09
N TRP A 443 -20.53 24.11 16.36
CA TRP A 443 -19.50 24.93 16.98
C TRP A 443 -18.06 24.54 16.58
N THR A 444 -17.77 23.24 16.46
CA THR A 444 -16.40 22.74 16.29
C THR A 444 -15.87 22.95 14.86
N PRO A 445 -14.72 23.62 14.66
CA PRO A 445 -14.10 23.69 13.34
C PRO A 445 -13.37 22.40 12.95
N ASP A 446 -13.23 21.45 13.87
CA ASP A 446 -12.48 20.20 13.69
C ASP A 446 -13.40 19.08 13.16
N GLU A 447 -12.78 18.08 12.55
CA GLU A 447 -13.47 16.89 12.06
C GLU A 447 -14.03 16.01 13.19
N CYS A 448 -14.80 14.99 12.82
CA CYS A 448 -15.49 14.06 13.71
C CYS A 448 -14.56 12.92 14.17
N ILE A 449 -15.04 12.10 15.10
CA ILE A 449 -14.35 10.90 15.63
C ILE A 449 -15.21 9.64 15.39
N PRO A 450 -14.61 8.44 15.28
CA PRO A 450 -15.35 7.20 15.02
C PRO A 450 -16.38 6.86 16.10
N GLU A 451 -16.17 7.27 17.34
CA GLU A 451 -17.04 6.93 18.48
C GLU A 451 -18.48 7.44 18.27
N PHE A 452 -18.68 8.59 17.63
CA PHE A 452 -20.02 9.09 17.29
C PHE A 452 -20.74 8.26 16.23
N TYR A 453 -20.06 7.28 15.62
CA TYR A 453 -20.61 6.31 14.68
C TYR A 453 -20.65 4.89 15.25
N SER A 454 -20.05 4.61 16.40
CA SER A 454 -19.90 3.23 16.89
C SER A 454 -20.13 3.00 18.37
N ASP A 455 -20.11 4.05 19.20
CA ASP A 455 -20.15 3.92 20.66
C ASP A 455 -21.23 4.83 21.28
N PRO A 456 -22.42 4.31 21.59
CA PRO A 456 -23.47 5.05 22.27
C PRO A 456 -23.09 5.53 23.67
N THR A 457 -22.07 4.93 24.30
CA THR A 457 -21.71 5.30 25.67
C THR A 457 -21.15 6.71 25.76
N VAL A 458 -20.62 7.29 24.68
CA VAL A 458 -20.09 8.66 24.67
C VAL A 458 -21.14 9.74 24.98
N PHE A 459 -22.42 9.40 24.85
CA PHE A 459 -23.54 10.29 25.20
C PHE A 459 -23.86 10.27 26.70
N HIS A 460 -23.40 9.26 27.44
CA HIS A 460 -23.69 9.09 28.86
C HIS A 460 -22.54 9.59 29.74
N SER A 461 -22.86 10.58 30.57
CA SER A 461 -21.92 11.21 31.50
C SER A 461 -21.59 10.31 32.68
N ILE A 462 -20.30 10.27 33.03
CA ILE A 462 -19.81 9.69 34.28
C ILE A 462 -19.77 10.72 35.42
N HIS A 463 -20.15 11.97 35.17
CA HIS A 463 -20.06 13.07 36.11
C HIS A 463 -21.45 13.50 36.57
N ASP A 464 -21.61 13.73 37.88
CA ASP A 464 -22.90 14.16 38.45
C ASP A 464 -23.30 15.60 38.07
N ASP A 465 -22.34 16.43 37.67
CA ASP A 465 -22.47 17.87 37.39
C ASP A 465 -22.34 18.23 35.90
N LEU A 466 -22.14 17.24 35.03
CA LEU A 466 -22.19 17.40 33.58
C LEU A 466 -23.27 16.46 33.05
N GLU A 467 -24.30 17.01 32.44
CA GLU A 467 -25.41 16.24 31.88
C GLU A 467 -24.96 15.38 30.69
N ASP A 468 -25.76 14.35 30.42
CA ASP A 468 -25.66 13.54 29.19
C ASP A 468 -25.67 14.45 27.95
N LEU A 469 -25.03 13.98 26.87
CA LEU A 469 -25.01 14.73 25.62
C LEU A 469 -26.36 14.55 24.92
N ASP A 470 -27.09 15.64 24.75
CA ASP A 470 -28.39 15.61 24.08
C ASP A 470 -28.25 15.15 22.63
N ILE A 471 -29.16 14.25 22.25
CA ILE A 471 -29.33 13.75 20.88
C ILE A 471 -30.41 14.55 20.13
N PRO A 472 -30.43 14.52 18.79
CA PRO A 472 -31.45 15.21 18.00
C PRO A 472 -32.86 14.67 18.28
N ALA A 473 -33.88 15.53 18.16
CA ALA A 473 -35.28 15.20 18.48
C ALA A 473 -35.89 14.04 17.67
N TRP A 474 -35.27 13.66 16.55
CA TRP A 474 -35.70 12.54 15.73
C TRP A 474 -35.13 11.19 16.17
N ALA A 475 -34.12 11.17 17.04
CA ALA A 475 -33.51 9.97 17.58
C ALA A 475 -34.20 9.60 18.90
N THR A 476 -34.52 8.33 19.09
CA THR A 476 -35.21 7.87 20.31
C THR A 476 -34.27 7.59 21.48
N SER A 477 -33.01 7.26 21.18
CA SER A 477 -31.97 6.99 22.16
C SER A 477 -30.57 7.21 21.55
N PRO A 478 -29.50 7.28 22.37
CA PRO A 478 -28.13 7.34 21.85
C PRO A 478 -27.78 6.19 20.91
N GLU A 479 -28.31 4.99 21.15
CA GLU A 479 -28.14 3.84 20.26
C GLU A 479 -28.80 4.08 18.90
N ASP A 480 -30.06 4.52 18.87
CA ASP A 480 -30.75 4.88 17.61
C ASP A 480 -30.00 6.02 16.91
N PHE A 481 -29.52 7.04 17.64
CA PHE A 481 -28.71 8.09 17.02
C PHE A 481 -27.45 7.54 16.35
N VAL A 482 -26.67 6.71 17.06
CA VAL A 482 -25.43 6.12 16.53
C VAL A 482 -25.71 5.26 15.30
N ASP A 483 -26.75 4.43 15.35
CA ASP A 483 -27.18 3.61 14.21
C ASP A 483 -27.58 4.48 13.02
N ARG A 484 -28.38 5.53 13.22
CA ARG A 484 -28.78 6.45 12.14
C ARG A 484 -27.61 7.27 11.59
N HIS A 485 -26.68 7.66 12.44
CA HIS A 485 -25.50 8.39 12.02
C HIS A 485 -24.57 7.49 11.20
N ARG A 486 -24.42 6.22 11.60
CA ARG A 486 -23.75 5.18 10.83
C ARG A 486 -24.43 4.96 9.48
N GLU A 487 -25.75 4.81 9.44
CA GLU A 487 -26.54 4.69 8.20
C GLU A 487 -26.29 5.88 7.26
N ALA A 488 -26.21 7.10 7.79
CA ALA A 488 -25.92 8.29 6.99
C ALA A 488 -24.51 8.26 6.38
N LEU A 489 -23.50 7.83 7.14
CA LEU A 489 -22.13 7.65 6.65
C LEU A 489 -22.05 6.58 5.56
N GLU A 490 -22.82 5.50 5.67
CA GLU A 490 -22.88 4.41 4.67
C GLU A 490 -23.86 4.66 3.52
N SER A 491 -24.49 5.84 3.48
CA SER A 491 -25.43 6.18 2.42
C SER A 491 -24.75 6.37 1.07
N THR A 492 -25.49 6.08 -0.02
CA THR A 492 -25.03 6.30 -1.40
C THR A 492 -24.54 7.74 -1.62
N TYR A 493 -25.20 8.72 -1.01
CA TYR A 493 -24.82 10.13 -1.14
C TYR A 493 -23.39 10.38 -0.64
N VAL A 494 -23.04 9.81 0.52
CA VAL A 494 -21.71 9.93 1.11
C VAL A 494 -20.72 9.09 0.31
N SER A 495 -21.04 7.83 -0.03
CA SER A 495 -20.13 6.96 -0.80
C SER A 495 -19.67 7.59 -2.11
N GLU A 496 -20.57 8.22 -2.86
CA GLU A 496 -20.26 8.92 -4.12
C GLU A 496 -19.34 10.15 -3.95
N ARG A 497 -19.18 10.67 -2.72
CA ARG A 497 -18.50 11.96 -2.45
C ARG A 497 -17.38 11.86 -1.43
N LEU A 498 -17.27 10.74 -0.72
CA LEU A 498 -16.33 10.55 0.38
C LEU A 498 -14.88 10.71 -0.04
N HIS A 499 -14.55 10.30 -1.27
CA HIS A 499 -13.22 10.48 -1.84
C HIS A 499 -12.74 11.94 -1.84
N TYR A 500 -13.64 12.93 -1.98
CA TYR A 500 -13.26 14.35 -1.89
C TYR A 500 -12.81 14.76 -0.49
N TRP A 501 -13.41 14.17 0.55
CA TRP A 501 -13.00 14.43 1.93
C TRP A 501 -11.71 13.68 2.27
N ILE A 502 -11.55 12.46 1.72
CA ILE A 502 -10.29 11.70 1.81
C ILE A 502 -9.15 12.51 1.18
N ASP A 503 -9.37 13.13 0.02
CA ASP A 503 -8.35 13.97 -0.63
C ASP A 503 -7.87 15.11 0.26
N LEU A 504 -8.77 15.74 1.03
CA LEU A 504 -8.46 16.85 1.94
C LEU A 504 -7.77 16.41 3.24
N THR A 505 -7.92 15.14 3.61
CA THR A 505 -7.49 14.64 4.93
C THR A 505 -6.25 13.75 4.83
N PHE A 506 -6.14 12.97 3.76
CA PHE A 506 -5.10 11.96 3.53
C PHE A 506 -4.50 12.03 2.12
N GLY A 507 -5.16 12.71 1.18
CA GLY A 507 -4.76 12.71 -0.22
C GLY A 507 -3.91 13.93 -0.62
N TYR A 508 -4.15 14.42 -1.83
CA TYR A 508 -3.25 15.39 -2.47
C TYR A 508 -3.57 16.86 -2.16
N LYS A 509 -4.71 17.14 -1.50
CA LYS A 509 -5.17 18.50 -1.19
C LYS A 509 -4.88 18.84 0.27
#